data_AF-A0A523G9M4-F1
#
_entry.id   AF-A0A523G9M4-F1
#
_cell.length_a   1.000
_cell.length_b   1.000
_cell.length_c   1.000
_cell.angle_alpha   90.00
_cell.angle_beta   90.00
_cell.angle_gamma   90.00
#
_symmetry.space_group_name_H-M   'P 1'
#
loop_
_entity.id
_entity.type
_entity.pdbx_description
1 polymer ?
#
loop_
_entity_poly.entity_id
_entity_poly.type
_entity_poly.pdbx_seq_one_letter_code
_entity_poly.pdbx_strand_id
1 'polypeptide(L)'
;MNKISFCPLLLILGLFSCSSSTKEQGSDEVVLSPEQQQVKDLENKVLDIHDEVMPQMGTLVSLKEQLQAKNQTLSSSNHPDAYDQVILNDLVITNLDQAHEEMMDWMRNYQRIDISGDVNANRDYLQKEKAKIASVQGHVNNAIKSAQEALENNGTIEQ
;
A
#
# COMPACT_ATOMS: atom_id res chain seq x y z
N MET A 1 48.30 27.03 -9.05
CA MET A 1 49.27 26.86 -7.95
C MET A 1 48.90 27.82 -6.85
N ASN A 2 48.42 27.32 -5.71
CA ASN A 2 48.57 27.99 -4.41
C ASN A 2 48.31 26.93 -3.32
N LYS A 3 49.35 26.67 -2.54
CA LYS A 3 49.40 25.73 -1.44
C LYS A 3 48.99 26.48 -0.17
N ILE A 4 48.02 25.95 0.56
CA ILE A 4 47.72 26.37 1.94
C ILE A 4 47.68 25.05 2.73
N SER A 5 48.84 24.58 3.18
CA SER A 5 49.40 24.79 4.53
C SER A 5 48.55 24.14 5.61
N PHE A 6 48.94 22.90 5.95
CA PHE A 6 48.53 22.14 7.12
C PHE A 6 49.02 22.84 8.40
N CYS A 7 48.17 22.96 9.42
CA CYS A 7 48.59 23.17 10.81
C CYS A 7 47.81 22.18 11.70
N PRO A 8 48.49 21.27 12.41
CA PRO A 8 47.86 20.19 13.16
C PRO A 8 47.57 20.59 14.62
N LEU A 9 46.71 19.78 15.24
CA LEU A 9 46.66 19.50 16.67
C LEU A 9 46.17 20.62 17.62
N LEU A 10 44.91 20.52 18.05
CA LEU A 10 44.58 20.74 19.45
C LEU A 10 43.50 19.74 19.91
N LEU A 11 43.97 18.82 20.74
CA LEU A 11 43.20 17.88 21.53
C LEU A 11 42.58 18.63 22.72
N ILE A 12 41.25 18.67 22.81
CA ILE A 12 40.54 18.99 24.06
C ILE A 12 39.42 17.96 24.25
N LEU A 13 39.68 17.01 25.14
CA LEU A 13 38.64 16.31 25.89
C LEU A 13 37.86 17.33 26.72
N GLY A 14 36.53 17.31 26.62
CA GLY A 14 35.64 18.05 27.50
C GLY A 14 34.32 17.29 27.66
N LEU A 15 34.29 16.32 28.57
CA LEU A 15 33.05 15.75 29.09
C LEU A 15 32.38 16.80 29.98
N PHE A 16 31.39 17.52 29.45
CA PHE A 16 30.46 18.30 30.26
C PHE A 16 29.26 17.43 30.63
N SER A 17 29.35 16.88 31.83
CA SER A 17 28.21 16.48 32.65
C SER A 17 27.69 17.72 33.38
N CYS A 18 26.39 18.02 33.31
CA CYS A 18 25.47 17.96 34.46
C CYS A 18 24.15 18.72 34.21
N SER A 19 23.08 18.14 34.76
CA SER A 19 21.92 18.76 35.42
C SER A 19 20.75 19.31 34.59
N SER A 20 19.67 18.51 34.64
CA SER A 20 18.30 18.93 34.97
C SER A 20 17.66 20.04 34.14
N SER A 21 16.85 19.60 33.17
CA SER A 21 15.51 20.12 32.98
C SER A 21 14.64 18.99 32.45
N THR A 22 14.12 18.20 33.39
CA THR A 22 12.89 17.43 33.20
C THR A 22 11.81 18.45 32.84
N LYS A 23 11.57 18.65 31.55
CA LYS A 23 10.29 19.16 31.10
C LYS A 23 9.37 17.96 31.09
N GLU A 24 8.59 17.85 32.15
CA GLU A 24 7.32 17.15 32.11
C GLU A 24 6.51 17.74 30.97
N GLN A 25 6.46 17.01 29.87
CA GLN A 25 5.42 17.16 28.87
C GLN A 25 4.51 15.97 29.14
N GLY A 26 3.43 16.22 29.88
CA GLY A 26 2.35 15.27 30.08
C GLY A 26 1.80 14.87 28.71
N SER A 27 2.31 13.78 28.17
CA SER A 27 1.50 12.85 27.41
C SER A 27 0.70 12.08 28.44
N ASP A 28 -0.62 12.21 28.45
CA ASP A 28 -1.48 11.20 29.05
C ASP A 28 -1.13 9.87 28.38
N GLU A 29 -0.22 9.11 28.99
CA GLU A 29 0.08 7.75 28.57
C GLU A 29 -1.17 6.94 28.85
N VAL A 30 -1.94 6.65 27.79
CA VAL A 30 -3.10 5.78 27.89
C VAL A 30 -2.56 4.39 28.27
N VAL A 31 -2.59 4.08 29.57
CA VAL A 31 -2.21 2.76 30.10
C VAL A 31 -3.28 1.77 29.67
N LEU A 32 -2.99 1.01 28.61
CA LEU A 32 -3.88 -0.02 28.09
C LEU A 32 -3.81 -1.30 28.94
N SER A 33 -4.94 -1.97 29.13
CA SER A 33 -4.94 -3.35 29.63
C SER A 33 -4.23 -4.29 28.64
N PRO A 34 -3.76 -5.47 29.09
CA PRO A 34 -3.18 -6.46 28.18
C PRO A 34 -4.11 -6.82 27.01
N GLU A 35 -5.42 -6.91 27.24
CA GLU A 35 -6.40 -7.22 26.21
C GLU A 35 -6.64 -6.05 25.25
N GLN A 36 -6.64 -4.82 25.75
CA GLN A 36 -6.71 -3.62 24.91
C GLN A 36 -5.45 -3.48 24.04
N GLN A 37 -4.27 -3.84 24.57
CA GLN A 37 -3.05 -3.89 23.77
C GLN A 37 -3.14 -4.91 22.63
N GLN A 38 -3.71 -6.10 22.89
CA GLN A 38 -3.94 -7.09 21.82
C GLN A 38 -4.90 -6.59 20.73
N VAL A 39 -5.94 -5.85 21.11
CA VAL A 39 -6.87 -5.23 20.15
C VAL A 39 -6.15 -4.17 19.33
N LYS A 40 -5.31 -3.33 19.94
CA LYS A 40 -4.49 -2.33 19.24
C LYS A 40 -3.51 -2.97 18.27
N ASP A 41 -2.85 -4.05 18.68
CA ASP A 41 -1.94 -4.79 17.80
C ASP A 41 -2.69 -5.43 16.61
N LEU A 42 -3.95 -5.82 16.80
CA LEU A 42 -4.80 -6.31 15.72
C LEU A 42 -5.23 -5.18 14.78
N GLU A 43 -5.56 -4.00 15.31
CA GLU A 43 -5.85 -2.80 14.51
C GLU A 43 -4.67 -2.42 13.63
N ASN A 44 -3.46 -2.37 14.22
CA ASN A 44 -2.23 -2.11 13.46
C ASN A 44 -2.07 -3.12 12.31
N LYS A 45 -2.26 -4.42 12.55
CA LYS A 45 -2.19 -5.44 11.49
C LYS A 45 -3.21 -5.24 10.37
N VAL A 46 -4.38 -4.67 10.66
CA VAL A 46 -5.38 -4.34 9.63
C VAL A 46 -4.86 -3.16 8.79
N LEU A 47 -4.38 -2.12 9.46
CA LEU A 47 -3.90 -0.90 8.82
C LEU A 47 -2.58 -1.11 8.05
N ASP A 48 -1.70 -1.99 8.53
CA ASP A 48 -0.46 -2.37 7.84
C ASP A 48 -0.76 -2.97 6.46
N ILE A 49 -1.80 -3.82 6.34
CA ILE A 49 -2.22 -4.38 5.05
C ILE A 49 -2.78 -3.27 4.15
N HIS A 50 -3.60 -2.36 4.71
CA HIS A 50 -4.08 -1.20 3.97
C HIS A 50 -2.90 -0.37 3.41
N ASP A 51 -1.92 -0.05 4.25
CA ASP A 51 -0.78 0.77 3.87
C ASP A 51 0.12 0.08 2.83
N GLU A 52 0.19 -1.25 2.85
CA GLU A 52 0.88 -2.05 1.83
C GLU A 52 0.16 -2.02 0.46
N VAL A 53 -1.17 -2.08 0.47
CA VAL A 53 -2.00 -2.12 -0.75
C VAL A 53 -2.19 -0.72 -1.38
N MET A 54 -2.25 0.34 -0.56
CA MET A 54 -2.54 1.70 -1.04
C MET A 54 -1.63 2.19 -2.17
N PRO A 55 -0.29 2.00 -2.13
CA PRO A 55 0.60 2.39 -3.23
C PRO A 55 0.27 1.68 -4.55
N GLN A 56 -0.34 0.50 -4.51
CA GLN A 56 -0.66 -0.30 -5.70
C GLN A 56 -1.87 0.24 -6.48
N MET A 57 -2.68 1.13 -5.90
CA MET A 57 -3.82 1.74 -6.61
C MET A 57 -3.37 2.52 -7.84
N GLY A 58 -2.23 3.23 -7.75
CA GLY A 58 -1.63 3.90 -8.89
C GLY A 58 -1.16 2.92 -9.97
N THR A 59 -0.65 1.76 -9.56
CA THR A 59 -0.27 0.67 -10.47
C THR A 59 -1.48 0.12 -11.23
N LEU A 60 -2.62 -0.09 -10.56
CA LEU A 60 -3.86 -0.55 -11.22
C LEU A 60 -4.31 0.42 -12.33
N VAL A 61 -4.35 1.71 -12.02
CA VAL A 61 -4.72 2.76 -12.99
C VAL A 61 -3.74 2.79 -14.16
N SER A 62 -2.43 2.75 -13.90
CA SER A 62 -1.42 2.76 -14.95
C SER A 62 -1.48 1.54 -15.86
N LEU A 63 -1.73 0.34 -15.31
CA LEU A 63 -1.87 -0.89 -16.10
C LEU A 63 -3.14 -0.86 -16.96
N LYS A 64 -4.24 -0.31 -16.41
CA LYS A 64 -5.48 -0.11 -17.15
C LYS A 64 -5.25 0.81 -18.36
N GLU A 65 -4.60 1.95 -18.17
CA GLU A 65 -4.31 2.89 -19.25
C GLU A 65 -3.46 2.26 -20.36
N GLN A 66 -2.46 1.44 -19.99
CA GLN A 66 -1.63 0.71 -20.94
C GLN A 66 -2.43 -0.31 -21.76
N LEU A 67 -3.31 -1.09 -21.12
CA LEU A 67 -4.17 -2.05 -21.81
C LEU A 67 -5.19 -1.34 -22.72
N GLN A 68 -5.75 -0.20 -22.29
CA GLN A 68 -6.65 0.61 -23.11
C GLN A 68 -5.94 1.16 -24.36
N ALA A 69 -4.72 1.68 -24.21
CA ALA A 69 -3.92 2.13 -25.35
C ALA A 69 -3.61 0.98 -26.32
N LYS A 70 -3.30 -0.21 -25.79
CA LYS A 70 -3.08 -1.41 -26.59
C LYS A 70 -4.34 -1.82 -27.35
N ASN A 71 -5.50 -1.81 -26.71
CA ASN A 71 -6.79 -2.10 -27.35
C ASN A 71 -7.09 -1.12 -28.49
N GLN A 72 -6.74 0.15 -28.35
CA GLN A 72 -6.91 1.14 -29.42
C GLN A 72 -6.04 0.80 -30.64
N THR A 73 -4.79 0.38 -30.42
CA THR A 73 -3.90 -0.08 -31.50
C THR A 73 -4.42 -1.36 -32.15
N LEU A 74 -4.79 -2.37 -31.36
CA LEU A 74 -5.33 -3.64 -31.86
C LEU A 74 -6.60 -3.44 -32.68
N SER A 75 -7.51 -2.60 -32.21
CA SER A 75 -8.78 -2.28 -32.89
C SER A 75 -8.57 -1.61 -34.25
N SER A 76 -7.41 -0.98 -34.46
CA SER A 76 -7.02 -0.36 -35.73
C SER A 76 -6.17 -1.28 -36.61
N SER A 77 -5.83 -2.47 -36.12
CA SER A 77 -4.98 -3.45 -36.81
C SER A 77 -5.83 -4.40 -37.65
N ASN A 78 -5.22 -4.99 -38.68
CA ASN A 78 -5.82 -6.10 -39.45
C ASN A 78 -5.38 -7.47 -38.89
N HIS A 79 -4.93 -7.54 -37.63
CA HIS A 79 -4.46 -8.79 -37.05
C HIS A 79 -5.66 -9.76 -36.89
N PRO A 80 -5.54 -11.04 -37.34
CA PRO A 80 -6.65 -11.99 -37.30
C PRO A 80 -7.26 -12.16 -35.90
N ASP A 81 -6.42 -12.10 -34.87
CA ASP A 81 -6.80 -12.29 -33.47
C ASP A 81 -7.09 -10.98 -32.72
N ALA A 82 -7.14 -9.83 -33.41
CA ALA A 82 -7.28 -8.52 -32.76
C ALA A 82 -8.56 -8.42 -31.93
N TYR A 83 -9.68 -8.92 -32.46
CA TYR A 83 -10.97 -8.87 -31.78
C TYR A 83 -10.97 -9.66 -30.47
N ASP A 84 -10.46 -10.89 -30.50
CA ASP A 84 -10.39 -11.75 -29.32
C ASP A 84 -9.44 -11.18 -28.26
N GLN A 85 -8.31 -10.61 -28.68
CA GLN A 85 -7.38 -9.95 -27.75
C GLN A 85 -8.00 -8.71 -27.09
N VAL A 86 -8.76 -7.90 -27.83
CA VAL A 86 -9.46 -6.74 -27.26
C VAL A 86 -10.42 -7.18 -26.16
N ILE A 87 -11.21 -8.23 -26.41
CA ILE A 87 -12.15 -8.79 -25.41
C ILE A 87 -11.39 -9.28 -24.17
N LEU A 88 -10.29 -10.03 -24.35
CA LEU A 88 -9.50 -10.52 -23.23
C LEU A 88 -8.92 -9.37 -22.40
N ASN A 89 -8.38 -8.34 -23.05
CA ASN A 89 -7.87 -7.15 -22.39
C ASN A 89 -8.98 -6.37 -21.65
N ASP A 90 -10.19 -6.28 -22.21
CA ASP A 90 -11.33 -5.62 -21.56
C ASP A 90 -11.77 -6.34 -20.28
N LEU A 91 -11.69 -7.68 -20.25
CA LEU A 91 -11.92 -8.46 -19.03
C LEU A 91 -10.86 -8.15 -17.95
N VAL A 92 -9.60 -8.03 -18.35
CA VAL A 92 -8.51 -7.68 -17.44
C VAL A 92 -8.65 -6.25 -16.93
N ILE A 93 -9.03 -5.30 -17.80
CA ILE A 93 -9.33 -3.91 -17.41
C ILE A 93 -10.47 -3.87 -16.39
N THR A 94 -11.54 -4.62 -16.62
CA THR A 94 -12.66 -4.72 -15.67
C THR A 94 -12.20 -5.25 -14.31
N ASN A 95 -11.30 -6.23 -14.30
CA ASN A 95 -10.74 -6.80 -13.07
C ASN A 95 -9.86 -5.78 -12.32
N LEU A 96 -9.07 -4.97 -13.02
CA LEU A 96 -8.31 -3.87 -12.43
C LEU A 96 -9.23 -2.83 -11.76
N ASP A 97 -10.31 -2.46 -12.45
CA ASP A 97 -11.31 -1.51 -11.91
C ASP A 97 -12.01 -2.07 -10.67
N GLN A 98 -12.37 -3.35 -10.68
CA GLN A 98 -13.01 -3.99 -9.54
C GLN A 98 -12.06 -4.05 -8.32
N ALA A 99 -10.80 -4.44 -8.53
CA ALA A 99 -9.81 -4.48 -7.45
C ALA A 99 -9.55 -3.08 -6.85
N HIS A 100 -9.52 -2.04 -7.70
CA HIS A 100 -9.41 -0.66 -7.24
C HIS A 100 -10.64 -0.25 -6.42
N GLU A 101 -11.84 -0.53 -6.92
CA GLU A 101 -13.08 -0.16 -6.23
C GLU A 101 -13.24 -0.88 -4.90
N GLU A 102 -12.87 -2.15 -4.79
CA GLU A 102 -12.93 -2.91 -3.54
C GLU A 102 -12.06 -2.28 -2.43
N MET A 103 -10.88 -1.76 -2.78
CA MET A 103 -10.04 -1.02 -1.83
C MET A 103 -10.68 0.30 -1.40
N MET A 104 -11.27 1.04 -2.35
CA MET A 104 -11.99 2.28 -2.06
C MET A 104 -13.23 2.03 -1.20
N ASP A 105 -13.97 0.97 -1.48
CA ASP A 105 -15.11 0.51 -0.69
C ASP A 105 -14.69 0.15 0.73
N TRP A 106 -13.59 -0.59 0.89
CA TRP A 106 -13.06 -0.90 2.21
C TRP A 106 -12.73 0.37 3.00
N MET A 107 -12.03 1.33 2.39
CA MET A 107 -11.69 2.60 3.05
C MET A 107 -12.92 3.43 3.46
N ARG A 108 -13.97 3.44 2.61
CA ARG A 108 -15.22 4.17 2.92
C ARG A 108 -16.00 3.55 4.06
N ASN A 109 -15.92 2.23 4.21
CA ASN A 109 -16.71 1.47 5.19
C ASN A 109 -15.94 1.13 6.48
N TYR A 110 -14.61 1.22 6.48
CA TYR A 110 -13.79 1.01 7.66
C TYR A 110 -14.06 2.09 8.71
N GLN A 111 -14.26 1.66 9.95
CA GLN A 111 -14.54 2.52 11.09
C GLN A 111 -13.42 2.36 12.12
N ARG A 112 -12.83 3.50 12.51
CA ARG A 112 -11.88 3.55 13.63
C ARG A 112 -12.60 3.10 14.91
N ILE A 113 -11.98 2.19 15.64
CA ILE A 113 -12.52 1.72 16.91
C ILE A 113 -12.17 2.68 18.06
N ASP A 114 -12.97 2.68 19.11
CA ASP A 114 -12.55 3.22 20.41
C ASP A 114 -11.88 2.10 21.20
N ILE A 115 -10.55 2.19 21.36
CA ILE A 115 -9.74 1.18 22.05
C ILE A 115 -10.12 0.99 23.53
N SER A 116 -10.74 2.02 24.14
CA SER A 116 -11.22 1.97 25.51
C SER A 116 -12.60 1.30 25.66
N GLY A 117 -13.27 1.04 24.53
CA GLY A 117 -14.59 0.41 24.47
C GLY A 117 -14.59 -1.11 24.72
N ASP A 118 -15.64 -1.78 24.24
CA ASP A 118 -15.79 -3.23 24.41
C ASP A 118 -14.71 -3.99 23.64
N VAL A 119 -13.78 -4.58 24.39
CA VAL A 119 -12.65 -5.36 23.89
C VAL A 119 -13.08 -6.52 22.99
N ASN A 120 -14.17 -7.22 23.32
CA ASN A 120 -14.63 -8.37 22.53
C ASN A 120 -15.27 -7.89 21.23
N ALA A 121 -16.12 -6.87 21.30
CA ALA A 121 -16.72 -6.28 20.11
C ALA A 121 -15.66 -5.71 19.15
N ASN A 122 -14.67 -5.00 19.68
CA ASN A 122 -13.55 -4.46 18.91
C ASN A 122 -12.72 -5.57 18.26
N ARG A 123 -12.40 -6.64 19.01
CA ARG A 123 -11.66 -7.79 18.49
C ARG A 123 -12.41 -8.45 17.34
N ASP A 124 -13.71 -8.72 17.51
CA ASP A 124 -14.55 -9.38 16.50
C ASP A 124 -14.70 -8.52 15.24
N TYR A 125 -14.84 -7.21 15.41
CA TYR A 125 -14.87 -6.26 14.29
C TYR A 125 -13.55 -6.28 13.51
N LEU A 126 -12.42 -6.09 14.19
CA LEU A 126 -11.12 -6.04 13.53
C LEU A 126 -10.70 -7.36 12.90
N GLN A 127 -11.12 -8.51 13.44
CA GLN A 127 -10.89 -9.81 12.78
C GLN A 127 -11.61 -9.89 11.43
N LYS A 128 -12.84 -9.37 11.35
CA LYS A 128 -13.60 -9.30 10.09
C LYS A 128 -12.94 -8.31 9.12
N GLU A 129 -12.54 -7.13 9.59
CA GLU A 129 -11.86 -6.15 8.76
C GLU A 129 -10.51 -6.67 8.25
N LYS A 130 -9.77 -7.40 9.07
CA LYS A 130 -8.53 -8.08 8.65
C LYS A 130 -8.77 -9.06 7.51
N ALA A 131 -9.83 -9.87 7.61
CA ALA A 131 -10.16 -10.82 6.55
C ALA A 131 -10.57 -10.12 5.25
N LYS A 132 -11.35 -9.03 5.35
CA LYS A 132 -11.74 -8.22 4.20
C LYS A 132 -10.53 -7.58 3.51
N ILE A 133 -9.67 -6.86 4.25
CA ILE A 133 -8.51 -6.19 3.64
C ILE A 133 -7.50 -7.20 3.08
N ALA A 134 -7.34 -8.38 3.70
CA ALA A 134 -6.53 -9.45 3.13
C ALA A 134 -7.11 -10.00 1.81
N SER A 135 -8.44 -10.08 1.69
CA SER A 135 -9.10 -10.43 0.42
C SER A 135 -8.86 -9.38 -0.66
N VAL A 136 -8.97 -8.09 -0.31
CA VAL A 136 -8.67 -6.98 -1.22
C VAL A 136 -7.22 -7.04 -1.67
N GLN A 137 -6.26 -7.21 -0.76
CA GLN A 137 -4.84 -7.38 -1.08
C GLN A 137 -4.62 -8.52 -2.09
N GLY A 138 -5.25 -9.67 -1.85
CA GLY A 138 -5.18 -10.82 -2.76
C GLY A 138 -5.72 -10.49 -4.15
N HIS A 139 -6.85 -9.79 -4.24
CA HIS A 139 -7.44 -9.40 -5.51
C HIS A 139 -6.56 -8.38 -6.26
N VAL A 140 -6.08 -7.34 -5.58
CA VAL A 140 -5.17 -6.34 -6.17
C VAL A 140 -3.92 -7.00 -6.75
N ASN A 141 -3.26 -7.87 -5.99
CA ASN A 141 -2.08 -8.58 -6.45
C ASN A 141 -2.35 -9.45 -7.69
N ASN A 142 -3.48 -10.17 -7.70
CA ASN A 142 -3.87 -10.98 -8.86
C ASN A 142 -4.24 -10.12 -10.07
N ALA A 143 -4.95 -9.00 -9.88
CA ALA A 143 -5.32 -8.10 -10.96
C ALA A 143 -4.10 -7.47 -11.64
N ILE A 144 -3.11 -7.04 -10.83
CA ILE A 144 -1.82 -6.55 -11.33
C ILE A 144 -1.11 -7.61 -12.15
N LYS A 145 -1.01 -8.84 -11.61
CA LYS A 145 -0.35 -9.95 -12.29
C LYS A 145 -1.00 -10.26 -13.64
N SER A 146 -2.33 -10.40 -13.68
CA SER A 146 -3.06 -10.68 -14.93
C SER A 146 -2.86 -9.59 -15.98
N ALA A 147 -2.80 -8.32 -15.55
CA ALA A 147 -2.55 -7.21 -16.45
C ALA A 147 -1.12 -7.18 -17.00
N GLN A 148 -0.13 -7.50 -16.17
CA GLN A 148 1.25 -7.65 -16.61
C GLN A 148 1.38 -8.79 -17.63
N GLU A 149 0.79 -9.96 -17.35
CA GLU A 149 0.77 -11.10 -18.26
C GLU A 149 0.08 -10.76 -19.59
N ALA A 150 -1.04 -10.03 -19.56
CA ALA A 150 -1.73 -9.57 -20.77
C ALA A 150 -0.86 -8.62 -21.62
N LEU A 151 -0.14 -7.69 -20.98
CA LEU A 151 0.75 -6.76 -21.68
C LEU A 151 1.98 -7.47 -22.28
N GLU A 152 2.54 -8.47 -21.58
CA GLU A 152 3.67 -9.27 -22.08
C GLU A 152 3.28 -10.14 -23.27
N ASN A 153 2.19 -10.90 -23.16
CA ASN A 153 1.74 -11.81 -24.21
C ASN A 153 1.40 -11.09 -25.52
N ASN A 154 0.86 -9.87 -25.43
CA ASN A 154 0.56 -9.03 -26.59
C ASN A 154 1.80 -8.32 -27.17
N GLY A 155 2.95 -8.34 -26.49
CA GLY A 155 4.23 -7.83 -27.01
C GLY A 155 4.85 -8.75 -28.06
N THR A 156 4.53 -10.05 -28.01
CA THR A 156 5.00 -11.07 -28.96
C THR A 156 4.30 -11.02 -30.33
N ILE A 157 3.19 -10.28 -30.44
CA ILE A 157 2.34 -10.24 -31.64
C ILE A 157 2.71 -9.04 -32.55
N GLU A 158 3.49 -8.09 -32.05
CA GLU A 158 4.01 -6.96 -32.84
C GLU A 158 5.32 -7.29 -33.61
N GLN A 159 5.78 -8.55 -33.61
CA GLN A 159 6.92 -9.05 -34.41
C GLN A 159 6.46 -10.00 -35.51
#